data_AF-A0A7S0BDN2-F1
#
_entry.id   AF-A0A7S0BDN2-F1
#
_cell.length_a   1.000
_cell.length_b   1.000
_cell.length_c   1.000
_cell.angle_alpha   90.00
_cell.angle_beta   90.00
_cell.angle_gamma   90.00
#
_symmetry.space_group_name_H-M   'P 1'
#
loop_
_entity.id
_entity.type
_entity.pdbx_description
1 polymer ?
#
loop_
_entity_poly.entity_id
_entity_poly.type
_entity_poly.pdbx_seq_one_letter_code
_entity_poly.pdbx_strand_id
1 'polypeptide(L)'
;LFCTMVVATANCCTKVDTEYGFDLGSMKWKVSTMSEESQRWFDRGANWSFGFNHEEAIFCFQKAVSADPECLMAHWAMAWANSPNYNLPEVAVEEFPSNKLACQHLEKATELLQAGAGTELEQALVIAIKARFESTYVPDTEQRARLNKAYRAEMEKVYERFPDNSQIAALYTESLMQISPLQLYDVDTCEPIEEAKIARQVLEKALAADPTHPGLCHYYVHCMEMSATPEVALLASEPIRNGQTPDSGHLFHMPAHIDILLGRYSESLKVNRRAQIVDKKWSDARGSMNWYLLYRLHT
;
A
#
# COMPACT_ATOMS: atom_id res chain seq x y z
N LEU A 1 -0.51 -38.63 -37.75
CA LEU A 1 0.00 -37.51 -36.93
C LEU A 1 -1.03 -36.41 -36.95
N PHE A 2 -1.74 -36.16 -35.84
CA PHE A 2 -2.23 -34.85 -35.38
C PHE A 2 -3.00 -35.12 -34.08
N CYS A 3 -2.28 -34.96 -32.97
CA CYS A 3 -2.80 -35.06 -31.62
C CYS A 3 -3.29 -33.66 -31.23
N THR A 4 -4.59 -33.48 -31.04
CA THR A 4 -5.19 -32.22 -30.60
C THR A 4 -5.11 -32.18 -29.07
N MET A 5 -4.13 -31.45 -28.53
CA MET A 5 -4.13 -31.10 -27.12
C MET A 5 -5.15 -29.98 -26.89
N VAL A 6 -6.21 -30.29 -26.16
CA VAL A 6 -7.08 -29.28 -25.55
C VAL A 6 -6.36 -28.80 -24.29
N VAL A 7 -5.79 -27.61 -24.34
CA VAL A 7 -5.28 -26.91 -23.15
C VAL A 7 -6.50 -26.37 -22.40
N ALA A 8 -6.86 -27.02 -21.30
CA ALA A 8 -7.82 -26.50 -20.35
C ALA A 8 -7.16 -25.34 -19.58
N THR A 9 -7.53 -24.10 -19.91
CA THR A 9 -7.21 -22.94 -19.08
C THR A 9 -8.05 -23.03 -17.80
N ALA A 10 -7.41 -23.40 -16.70
CA ALA A 10 -8.00 -23.35 -15.38
C ALA A 10 -8.22 -21.88 -14.99
N ASN A 11 -9.46 -21.41 -15.14
CA ASN A 11 -9.91 -20.16 -14.52
C ASN A 11 -9.88 -20.36 -13.00
N CYS A 12 -8.85 -19.83 -12.34
CA CYS A 12 -8.79 -19.75 -10.89
C CYS A 12 -9.72 -18.61 -10.45
N CYS A 13 -11.03 -18.87 -10.41
CA CYS A 13 -11.95 -18.01 -9.67
C CYS A 13 -11.59 -18.15 -8.18
N THR A 14 -10.91 -17.15 -7.64
CA THR A 14 -10.83 -16.91 -6.21
C THR A 14 -12.26 -16.83 -5.69
N LYS A 15 -12.68 -17.81 -4.87
CA LYS A 15 -13.97 -17.73 -4.19
C LYS A 15 -13.91 -16.53 -3.27
N VAL A 16 -14.72 -15.51 -3.55
CA VAL A 16 -14.98 -14.39 -2.63
C VAL A 16 -15.39 -15.01 -1.30
N ASP A 17 -14.62 -14.73 -0.24
CA ASP A 17 -15.03 -15.09 1.12
C ASP A 17 -16.29 -14.28 1.44
N THR A 18 -17.44 -14.94 1.33
CA THR A 18 -18.76 -14.32 1.44
C THR A 18 -18.99 -13.64 2.78
N GLU A 19 -18.19 -13.97 3.79
CA GLU A 19 -18.27 -13.38 5.12
C GLU A 19 -17.64 -11.97 5.19
N TYR A 20 -16.56 -11.72 4.43
CA TYR A 20 -15.90 -10.41 4.43
C TYR A 20 -16.52 -9.41 3.43
N GLY A 21 -17.01 -9.92 2.29
CA GLY A 21 -17.76 -9.13 1.32
C GLY A 21 -16.92 -8.29 0.35
N PHE A 22 -15.59 -8.23 0.50
CA PHE A 22 -14.67 -7.53 -0.42
C PHE A 22 -13.65 -8.47 -1.05
N ASP A 23 -13.41 -8.29 -2.35
CA ASP A 23 -12.39 -8.95 -3.14
C ASP A 23 -11.26 -7.97 -3.47
N LEU A 24 -10.08 -8.24 -2.91
CA LEU A 24 -8.86 -7.45 -3.11
C LEU A 24 -7.83 -8.20 -3.94
N GLY A 25 -8.25 -9.25 -4.66
CA GLY A 25 -7.36 -10.08 -5.44
C GLY A 25 -6.54 -11.05 -4.62
N SER A 26 -5.44 -11.51 -5.23
CA SER A 26 -4.70 -12.70 -4.78
C SER A 26 -3.35 -12.41 -4.15
N MET A 27 -2.95 -11.14 -4.02
CA MET A 27 -1.68 -10.83 -3.37
C MET A 27 -1.73 -11.29 -1.91
N LYS A 28 -0.71 -12.04 -1.51
CA LYS A 28 -0.52 -12.53 -0.15
C LYS A 28 0.84 -12.10 0.36
N TRP A 29 0.92 -11.86 1.66
CA TRP A 29 2.17 -11.59 2.34
C TRP A 29 2.30 -12.55 3.52
N LYS A 30 3.04 -13.64 3.31
CA LYS A 30 3.28 -14.62 4.36
C LYS A 30 4.02 -13.99 5.54
N VAL A 31 3.44 -14.09 6.73
CA VAL A 31 4.03 -13.64 7.99
C VAL A 31 4.19 -14.78 8.99
N SER A 32 5.03 -14.57 10.00
CA SER A 32 5.28 -15.48 11.10
C SER A 32 4.09 -15.53 12.06
N THR A 33 3.09 -16.32 11.67
CA THR A 33 1.97 -16.73 12.50
C THR A 33 1.57 -18.16 12.16
N MET A 34 1.13 -18.89 13.18
CA MET A 34 0.50 -20.21 13.02
C MET A 34 -1.03 -20.10 12.89
N SER A 35 -1.60 -18.92 13.14
CA SER A 35 -3.03 -18.65 13.00
C SER A 35 -3.37 -18.35 11.55
N GLU A 36 -4.06 -19.29 10.89
CA GLU A 36 -4.56 -19.09 9.52
C GLU A 36 -5.53 -17.91 9.42
N GLU A 37 -6.28 -17.64 10.49
CA GLU A 37 -7.18 -16.50 10.58
C GLU A 37 -6.39 -15.18 10.65
N SER A 38 -5.35 -15.12 11.48
CA SER A 38 -4.48 -13.93 11.54
C SER A 38 -3.82 -13.64 10.20
N GLN A 39 -3.26 -14.67 9.54
CA GLN A 39 -2.68 -14.55 8.20
C GLN A 39 -3.68 -14.01 7.18
N ARG A 40 -4.92 -14.52 7.17
CA ARG A 40 -5.97 -14.09 6.23
C ARG A 40 -6.35 -12.63 6.43
N TRP A 41 -6.50 -12.20 7.68
CA TRP A 41 -6.80 -10.80 8.01
C TRP A 41 -5.62 -9.88 7.73
N PHE A 42 -4.39 -10.34 7.94
CA PHE A 42 -3.18 -9.62 7.57
C PHE A 42 -3.12 -9.37 6.05
N ASP A 43 -3.34 -10.41 5.23
CA ASP A 43 -3.33 -10.29 3.77
C ASP A 43 -4.37 -9.25 3.28
N ARG A 44 -5.58 -9.27 3.86
CA ARG A 44 -6.61 -8.27 3.55
C ARG A 44 -6.18 -6.85 3.92
N GLY A 45 -5.67 -6.68 5.14
CA GLY A 45 -5.20 -5.38 5.61
C GLY A 45 -4.06 -4.83 4.75
N ALA A 46 -3.11 -5.68 4.34
CA ALA A 46 -1.99 -5.28 3.49
C ALA A 46 -2.47 -4.80 2.11
N ASN A 47 -3.42 -5.49 1.49
CA ASN A 47 -4.01 -5.05 0.22
C ASN A 47 -4.75 -3.70 0.37
N TRP A 48 -5.48 -3.49 1.48
CA TRP A 48 -6.12 -2.19 1.75
C TRP A 48 -5.12 -1.07 2.03
N SER A 49 -4.02 -1.36 2.75
CA SER A 49 -2.93 -0.41 2.95
C SER A 49 -2.32 0.01 1.62
N PHE A 50 -2.05 -0.92 0.72
CA PHE A 50 -1.58 -0.58 -0.63
C PHE A 50 -2.60 0.21 -1.43
N GLY A 51 -3.90 0.10 -1.15
CA GLY A 51 -4.94 0.95 -1.72
C GLY A 51 -5.27 2.20 -0.91
N PHE A 52 -4.44 2.58 0.05
CA PHE A 52 -4.61 3.76 0.91
C PHE A 52 -5.94 3.85 1.68
N ASN A 53 -6.66 2.73 1.85
CA ASN A 53 -7.83 2.69 2.72
C ASN A 53 -7.39 2.35 4.16
N HIS A 54 -7.00 3.38 4.90
CA HIS A 54 -6.55 3.26 6.29
C HIS A 54 -7.61 2.64 7.21
N GLU A 55 -8.88 3.01 7.05
CA GLU A 55 -9.98 2.53 7.89
C GLU A 55 -10.16 1.03 7.78
N GLU A 56 -10.26 0.52 6.56
CA GLU A 56 -10.46 -0.90 6.35
C GLU A 56 -9.19 -1.71 6.63
N ALA A 57 -8.00 -1.14 6.35
CA ALA A 57 -6.73 -1.76 6.71
C ALA A 57 -6.61 -1.93 8.23
N ILE A 58 -6.88 -0.89 9.01
CA ILE A 58 -6.84 -0.94 10.48
C ILE A 58 -7.87 -1.93 11.03
N PHE A 59 -9.10 -1.95 10.48
CA PHE A 59 -10.10 -2.96 10.84
C PHE A 59 -9.57 -4.39 10.63
N CYS A 60 -8.96 -4.65 9.47
CA CYS A 60 -8.40 -5.97 9.17
C CYS A 60 -7.24 -6.33 10.10
N PHE A 61 -6.32 -5.40 10.35
CA PHE A 61 -5.18 -5.68 11.25
C PHE A 61 -5.61 -5.85 12.71
N GLN A 62 -6.65 -5.18 13.18
CA GLN A 62 -7.24 -5.44 14.49
C GLN A 62 -7.80 -6.86 14.60
N LYS A 63 -8.43 -7.38 13.53
CA LYS A 63 -8.87 -8.78 13.46
C LYS A 63 -7.67 -9.73 13.46
N ALA A 64 -6.60 -9.40 12.74
CA ALA A 64 -5.37 -10.19 12.73
C ALA A 64 -4.72 -10.27 14.13
N VAL A 65 -4.63 -9.14 14.85
CA VAL A 65 -4.15 -9.09 16.24
C VAL A 65 -5.09 -9.87 17.18
N SER A 66 -6.40 -9.78 16.99
CA SER A 66 -7.36 -10.53 17.83
C SER A 66 -7.23 -12.05 17.66
N ALA A 67 -6.94 -12.50 16.43
CA ALA A 67 -6.77 -13.91 16.10
C ALA A 67 -5.40 -14.48 16.50
N ASP A 68 -4.37 -13.63 16.61
CA ASP A 68 -3.05 -13.98 17.13
C ASP A 68 -2.38 -12.76 17.79
N PRO A 69 -2.57 -12.56 19.11
CA PRO A 69 -1.99 -11.43 19.84
C PRO A 69 -0.45 -11.45 19.93
N GLU A 70 0.19 -12.56 19.57
CA GLU A 70 1.65 -12.69 19.56
C GLU A 70 2.22 -12.59 18.13
N CYS A 71 1.37 -12.31 17.12
CA CYS A 71 1.82 -12.06 15.75
C CYS A 71 2.52 -10.70 15.65
N LEU A 72 3.85 -10.73 15.64
CA LEU A 72 4.71 -9.54 15.51
C LEU A 72 4.31 -8.65 14.32
N MET A 73 4.03 -9.26 13.16
CA MET A 73 3.66 -8.49 11.96
C MET A 73 2.26 -7.90 12.03
N ALA A 74 1.30 -8.50 12.71
CA ALA A 74 -0.02 -7.89 12.90
C ALA A 74 0.09 -6.60 13.74
N HIS A 75 0.95 -6.59 14.76
CA HIS A 75 1.27 -5.39 15.52
C HIS A 75 2.05 -4.35 14.72
N TRP A 76 3.05 -4.76 13.94
CA TRP A 76 3.75 -3.88 13.00
C TRP A 76 2.78 -3.21 12.01
N ALA A 77 1.84 -3.98 11.46
CA ALA A 77 0.91 -3.48 10.46
C ALA A 77 -0.12 -2.50 11.03
N MET A 78 -0.47 -2.61 12.32
CA MET A 78 -1.24 -1.58 13.02
C MET A 78 -0.49 -0.24 13.04
N ALA A 79 0.83 -0.25 13.25
CA ALA A 79 1.63 0.98 13.17
C ALA A 79 1.73 1.53 11.74
N TRP A 80 1.92 0.64 10.75
CA TRP A 80 1.95 1.02 9.34
C TRP A 80 0.63 1.64 8.87
N ALA A 81 -0.50 1.00 9.13
CA ALA A 81 -1.82 1.50 8.72
C ALA A 81 -2.25 2.76 9.49
N ASN A 82 -1.67 3.02 10.66
CA ASN A 82 -1.87 4.27 11.40
C ASN A 82 -0.87 5.39 11.02
N SER A 83 -0.03 5.19 10.00
CA SER A 83 0.93 6.18 9.51
C SER A 83 0.37 7.03 8.35
N PRO A 84 0.89 8.25 8.10
CA PRO A 84 0.55 9.00 6.90
C PRO A 84 1.02 8.28 5.63
N ASN A 85 0.43 8.62 4.50
CA ASN A 85 0.80 8.09 3.18
C ASN A 85 1.11 9.23 2.18
N TYR A 86 1.35 8.90 0.91
CA TYR A 86 1.69 9.88 -0.13
C TYR A 86 0.59 10.93 -0.39
N ASN A 87 -0.69 10.52 -0.39
CA ASN A 87 -1.85 11.37 -0.67
C ASN A 87 -2.37 12.10 0.58
N LEU A 88 -2.00 11.63 1.78
CA LEU A 88 -2.27 12.27 3.07
C LEU A 88 -0.96 12.45 3.83
N PRO A 89 -0.10 13.41 3.42
CA PRO A 89 1.20 13.61 4.01
C PRO A 89 1.15 14.21 5.41
N GLU A 90 0.05 14.91 5.72
CA GLU A 90 -0.26 15.42 7.05
C GLU A 90 -1.45 14.65 7.62
N VAL A 91 -1.30 14.13 8.84
CA VAL A 91 -2.43 13.59 9.60
C VAL A 91 -3.07 14.78 10.30
N ALA A 92 -4.20 15.26 9.76
CA ALA A 92 -4.95 16.33 10.40
C ALA A 92 -5.51 15.86 11.75
N VAL A 93 -5.02 16.48 12.81
CA VAL A 93 -5.52 16.61 14.19
C VAL A 93 -6.45 15.50 14.75
N GLU A 94 -5.92 14.85 15.81
CA GLU A 94 -6.56 14.15 16.95
C GLU A 94 -7.39 12.87 16.79
N GLU A 95 -7.93 12.49 15.61
CA GLU A 95 -8.83 11.32 15.56
C GLU A 95 -8.27 10.09 14.82
N PHE A 96 -7.97 10.20 13.52
CA PHE A 96 -7.62 9.03 12.72
C PHE A 96 -6.93 9.42 11.39
N PRO A 97 -5.89 8.70 10.91
CA PRO A 97 -5.14 7.63 11.58
C PRO A 97 -4.55 8.02 12.96
N SER A 98 -4.42 7.06 13.88
CA SER A 98 -4.09 7.33 15.29
C SER A 98 -2.63 7.07 15.62
N ASN A 99 -1.85 8.14 15.82
CA ASN A 99 -0.44 8.05 16.22
C ASN A 99 -0.27 7.35 17.59
N LYS A 100 -1.19 7.57 18.53
CA LYS A 100 -1.20 6.88 19.83
C LYS A 100 -1.37 5.37 19.66
N LEU A 101 -2.33 4.93 18.85
CA LEU A 101 -2.57 3.51 18.60
C LEU A 101 -1.37 2.86 17.88
N ALA A 102 -0.76 3.58 16.93
CA ALA A 102 0.46 3.15 16.27
C ALA A 102 1.58 2.87 17.28
N CYS A 103 1.86 3.81 18.19
CA CYS A 103 2.87 3.65 19.23
C CYS A 103 2.58 2.46 20.14
N GLN A 104 1.32 2.27 20.57
CA GLN A 104 0.94 1.14 21.43
C GLN A 104 1.22 -0.22 20.78
N HIS A 105 0.85 -0.39 19.51
CA HIS A 105 1.14 -1.64 18.81
C HIS A 105 2.62 -1.79 18.49
N LEU A 106 3.34 -0.70 18.22
CA LEU A 106 4.79 -0.71 18.00
C LEU A 106 5.58 -1.07 19.27
N GLU A 107 5.12 -0.66 20.45
CA GLU A 107 5.65 -1.10 21.74
C GLU A 107 5.53 -2.62 21.87
N LYS A 108 4.34 -3.19 21.65
CA LYS A 108 4.13 -4.64 21.67
C LYS A 108 4.95 -5.37 20.61
N ALA A 109 5.06 -4.84 19.38
CA ALA A 109 5.93 -5.41 18.35
C ALA A 109 7.42 -5.40 18.77
N THR A 110 7.86 -4.35 19.46
CA THR A 110 9.22 -4.25 20.01
C THR A 110 9.46 -5.27 21.12
N GLU A 111 8.48 -5.49 22.01
CA GLU A 111 8.57 -6.52 23.06
C GLU A 111 8.68 -7.93 22.45
N LEU A 112 7.84 -8.23 21.45
CA LEU A 112 7.89 -9.51 20.72
C LEU A 112 9.23 -9.70 20.00
N LEU A 113 9.75 -8.64 19.37
CA LEU A 113 11.07 -8.63 18.75
C LEU A 113 12.17 -8.95 19.77
N GLN A 114 12.14 -8.33 20.95
CA GLN A 114 13.10 -8.59 22.02
C GLN A 114 13.02 -10.01 22.58
N ALA A 115 11.83 -10.62 22.54
CA ALA A 115 11.61 -12.03 22.84
C ALA A 115 12.05 -12.99 21.71
N GLY A 116 12.52 -12.46 20.58
CA GLY A 116 13.02 -13.24 19.45
C GLY A 116 11.95 -13.68 18.45
N ALA A 117 10.77 -13.06 18.45
CA ALA A 117 9.73 -13.35 17.48
C ALA A 117 10.08 -12.84 16.07
N GLY A 118 9.45 -13.44 15.06
CA GLY A 118 9.56 -13.05 13.66
C GLY A 118 10.87 -13.46 12.97
N THR A 119 10.83 -13.46 11.64
CA THR A 119 11.99 -13.64 10.77
C THR A 119 12.88 -12.40 10.75
N GLU A 120 14.11 -12.54 10.27
CA GLU A 120 15.05 -11.42 10.08
C GLU A 120 14.44 -10.23 9.31
N LEU A 121 13.62 -10.50 8.28
CA LEU A 121 12.94 -9.47 7.49
C LEU A 121 11.90 -8.74 8.33
N GLU A 122 11.05 -9.48 9.05
CA GLU A 122 9.98 -8.90 9.88
C GLU A 122 10.57 -8.08 11.04
N GLN A 123 11.65 -8.56 11.65
CA GLN A 123 12.38 -7.84 12.67
C GLN A 123 12.97 -6.53 12.11
N ALA A 124 13.52 -6.56 10.89
CA ALA A 124 14.04 -5.36 10.23
C ALA A 124 12.93 -4.34 9.93
N LEU A 125 11.72 -4.79 9.56
CA LEU A 125 10.56 -3.92 9.35
C LEU A 125 10.06 -3.24 10.65
N VAL A 126 10.09 -3.95 11.79
CA VAL A 126 9.78 -3.36 13.10
C VAL A 126 10.79 -2.28 13.46
N ILE A 127 12.08 -2.53 13.24
CA ILE A 127 13.14 -1.54 13.48
C ILE A 127 12.93 -0.32 12.57
N ALA A 128 12.63 -0.53 11.30
CA ALA A 128 12.45 0.57 10.36
C ALA A 128 11.24 1.43 10.72
N ILE A 129 10.04 0.85 10.86
CA ILE A 129 8.84 1.64 11.16
C ILE A 129 8.95 2.38 12.49
N LYS A 130 9.72 1.85 13.46
CA LYS A 130 9.97 2.52 14.73
C LYS A 130 10.64 3.89 14.56
N ALA A 131 11.50 4.07 13.56
CA ALA A 131 12.12 5.37 13.28
C ALA A 131 11.11 6.46 12.87
N ARG A 132 9.88 6.07 12.51
CA ARG A 132 8.79 6.98 12.13
C ARG A 132 7.98 7.52 13.31
N PHE A 133 8.26 7.07 14.53
CA PHE A 133 7.53 7.41 15.75
C PHE A 133 8.47 7.80 16.89
N GLU A 134 8.23 8.94 17.53
CA GLU A 134 8.99 9.39 18.70
C GLU A 134 8.19 9.47 19.99
N SER A 135 6.88 9.69 19.88
CA SER A 135 5.96 9.79 21.01
C SER A 135 4.55 9.46 20.55
N THR A 136 3.63 9.31 21.50
CA THR A 136 2.20 9.08 21.23
C THR A 136 1.48 10.31 20.68
N TYR A 137 2.07 11.51 20.79
CA TYR A 137 1.51 12.75 20.23
C TYR A 137 1.72 12.82 18.72
N VAL A 138 0.76 13.42 18.02
CA VAL A 138 0.89 13.69 16.58
C VAL A 138 2.04 14.68 16.37
N PRO A 139 3.06 14.35 15.57
CA PRO A 139 4.16 15.26 15.29
C PRO A 139 3.67 16.44 14.44
N ASP A 140 4.24 17.62 14.68
CA ASP A 140 4.10 18.75 13.77
C ASP A 140 4.79 18.50 12.41
N THR A 141 4.65 19.45 11.48
CA THR A 141 5.20 19.32 10.12
C THR A 141 6.72 19.12 10.10
N GLU A 142 7.49 19.81 10.95
CA GLU A 142 8.95 19.69 10.98
C GLU A 142 9.37 18.34 11.57
N GLN A 143 8.74 17.94 12.68
CA GLN A 143 8.92 16.63 13.29
C GLN A 143 8.58 15.51 12.28
N ARG A 144 7.46 15.62 11.57
CA ARG A 144 7.03 14.65 10.56
C ARG A 144 8.06 14.52 9.44
N ALA A 145 8.57 15.64 8.92
CA ALA A 145 9.60 15.62 7.89
C ALA A 145 10.88 14.91 8.35
N ARG A 146 11.34 15.18 9.58
CA ARG A 146 12.49 14.50 10.18
C ARG A 146 12.25 13.00 10.37
N LEU A 147 11.07 12.61 10.87
CA LEU A 147 10.70 11.22 11.10
C LEU A 147 10.56 10.43 9.78
N ASN A 148 10.03 11.03 8.73
CA ASN A 148 9.97 10.41 7.39
C ASN A 148 11.38 10.19 6.83
N LYS A 149 12.32 11.15 7.00
CA LYS A 149 13.72 10.96 6.63
C LYS A 149 14.39 9.81 7.39
N ALA A 150 14.13 9.69 8.69
CA ALA A 150 14.63 8.59 9.50
C ALA A 150 14.06 7.24 9.05
N TYR A 151 12.76 7.17 8.79
CA TYR A 151 12.09 5.98 8.27
C TYR A 151 12.64 5.55 6.91
N ARG A 152 12.79 6.49 5.96
CA ARG A 152 13.40 6.25 4.65
C ARG A 152 14.82 5.68 4.76
N ALA A 153 15.63 6.22 5.67
CA ALA A 153 17.00 5.75 5.89
C ALA A 153 17.05 4.31 6.47
N GLU A 154 16.11 3.95 7.35
CA GLU A 154 16.03 2.56 7.82
C GLU A 154 15.47 1.62 6.74
N MET A 155 14.46 2.04 5.97
CA MET A 155 13.90 1.24 4.88
C MET A 155 14.92 0.99 3.76
N GLU A 156 15.84 1.91 3.50
CA GLU A 156 16.96 1.69 2.58
C GLU A 156 17.81 0.48 3.02
N LYS A 157 18.16 0.39 4.30
CA LYS A 157 18.90 -0.76 4.84
C LYS A 157 18.12 -2.07 4.72
N VAL A 158 16.79 -2.01 4.89
CA VAL A 158 15.93 -3.20 4.70
C VAL A 158 15.94 -3.62 3.23
N TYR A 159 15.80 -2.67 2.30
CA TYR A 159 15.84 -2.95 0.87
C TYR A 159 17.20 -3.50 0.41
N GLU A 160 18.31 -2.95 0.89
CA GLU A 160 19.66 -3.47 0.59
C GLU A 160 19.85 -4.93 1.04
N ARG A 161 19.21 -5.33 2.16
CA ARG A 161 19.26 -6.70 2.68
C ARG A 161 18.30 -7.65 1.94
N PHE A 162 17.17 -7.13 1.46
CA PHE A 162 16.12 -7.91 0.79
C PHE A 162 15.72 -7.31 -0.58
N PRO A 163 16.66 -7.12 -1.52
CA PRO A 163 16.46 -6.28 -2.72
C PRO A 163 15.59 -6.92 -3.80
N ASP A 164 15.23 -8.19 -3.63
CA ASP A 164 14.41 -8.96 -4.58
C ASP A 164 13.01 -9.25 -4.02
N ASN A 165 12.67 -8.70 -2.85
CA ASN A 165 11.34 -8.85 -2.25
C ASN A 165 10.42 -7.69 -2.66
N SER A 166 9.36 -7.99 -3.41
CA SER A 166 8.38 -7.00 -3.91
C SER A 166 7.71 -6.18 -2.82
N GLN A 167 7.46 -6.77 -1.64
CA GLN A 167 6.85 -6.04 -0.51
C GLN A 167 7.81 -4.99 0.03
N ILE A 168 9.08 -5.36 0.17
CA ILE A 168 10.12 -4.44 0.64
C ILE A 168 10.38 -3.35 -0.39
N ALA A 169 10.43 -3.69 -1.68
CA ALA A 169 10.53 -2.71 -2.75
C ALA A 169 9.38 -1.70 -2.68
N ALA A 170 8.12 -2.15 -2.54
CA ALA A 170 6.97 -1.27 -2.42
C ALA A 170 7.06 -0.34 -1.19
N LEU A 171 7.38 -0.86 -0.01
CA LEU A 171 7.51 -0.05 1.20
C LEU A 171 8.69 0.93 1.13
N TYR A 172 9.81 0.54 0.54
CA TYR A 172 10.95 1.44 0.36
C TYR A 172 10.61 2.57 -0.62
N THR A 173 9.97 2.26 -1.74
CA THR A 173 9.44 3.27 -2.66
C THR A 173 8.47 4.23 -1.96
N GLU A 174 7.52 3.72 -1.17
CA GLU A 174 6.61 4.58 -0.39
C GLU A 174 7.40 5.55 0.50
N SER A 175 8.42 5.06 1.21
CA SER A 175 9.27 5.88 2.08
C SER A 175 10.05 6.96 1.34
N LEU A 176 10.47 6.70 0.10
CA LEU A 176 11.13 7.67 -0.78
C LEU A 176 10.14 8.75 -1.23
N MET A 177 8.96 8.35 -1.67
CA MET A 177 7.93 9.28 -2.15
C MET A 177 7.42 10.21 -1.03
N GLN A 178 7.41 9.73 0.21
CA GLN A 178 7.01 10.49 1.40
C GLN A 178 8.00 11.60 1.81
N ILE A 179 9.18 11.67 1.19
CA ILE A 179 10.13 12.78 1.42
C ILE A 179 9.63 14.08 0.79
N SER A 180 8.94 14.01 -0.34
CA SER A 180 8.36 15.16 -1.05
C SER A 180 7.03 14.77 -1.68
N PRO A 181 6.01 14.54 -0.84
CA PRO A 181 4.69 14.11 -1.29
C PRO A 181 4.10 15.13 -2.26
N LEU A 182 3.55 14.65 -3.38
CA LEU A 182 2.99 15.46 -4.48
C LEU A 182 3.99 16.44 -5.14
N GLN A 183 5.30 16.29 -4.88
CA GLN A 183 6.37 17.15 -5.39
C GLN A 183 7.58 16.31 -5.84
N LEU A 184 7.32 15.19 -6.53
CA LEU A 184 8.38 14.28 -7.00
C LEU A 184 9.13 14.82 -8.22
N TYR A 185 8.52 15.75 -8.95
CA TYR A 185 9.05 16.38 -10.14
C TYR A 185 8.85 17.89 -10.04
N ASP A 186 9.79 18.64 -10.59
CA ASP A 186 9.62 20.07 -10.81
C ASP A 186 8.58 20.31 -11.92
N VAL A 187 7.60 21.17 -11.64
CA VAL A 187 6.43 21.37 -12.53
C VAL A 187 6.76 22.06 -13.85
N ASP A 188 7.83 22.85 -13.88
CA ASP A 188 8.23 23.63 -15.07
C ASP A 188 9.19 22.84 -15.96
N THR A 189 10.12 22.12 -15.35
CA THR A 189 11.19 21.39 -16.04
C THR A 189 10.91 19.90 -16.23
N CYS A 190 9.96 19.34 -15.49
CA CYS A 190 9.70 17.90 -15.40
C CYS A 190 10.92 17.08 -14.94
N GLU A 191 11.89 17.71 -14.27
CA GLU A 191 13.05 17.02 -13.71
C GLU A 191 12.68 16.38 -12.36
N PRO A 192 13.00 15.09 -12.14
CA PRO A 192 12.73 14.42 -10.87
C PRO A 192 13.71 14.87 -9.78
N ILE A 193 13.22 14.91 -8.54
CA ILE A 193 14.09 14.94 -7.36
C ILE A 193 14.88 13.62 -7.25
N GLU A 194 15.96 13.60 -6.47
CA GLU A 194 16.81 12.41 -6.31
C GLU A 194 16.02 11.20 -5.78
N GLU A 195 15.13 11.39 -4.80
CA GLU A 195 14.28 10.33 -4.26
C GLU A 195 13.36 9.73 -5.32
N ALA A 196 12.83 10.52 -6.25
CA ALA A 196 11.98 10.04 -7.34
C ALA A 196 12.79 9.23 -8.37
N LYS A 197 14.04 9.63 -8.66
CA LYS A 197 14.94 8.84 -9.52
C LYS A 197 15.21 7.45 -8.92
N ILE A 198 15.47 7.39 -7.61
CA ILE A 198 15.70 6.13 -6.90
C ILE A 198 14.41 5.30 -6.87
N ALA A 199 13.27 5.91 -6.54
CA ALA A 199 11.97 5.24 -6.49
C ALA A 199 11.62 4.58 -7.82
N ARG A 200 11.82 5.30 -8.93
CA ARG A 200 11.62 4.77 -10.29
C ARG A 200 12.48 3.55 -10.57
N GLN A 201 13.78 3.58 -10.23
CA GLN A 201 14.68 2.44 -10.46
C GLN A 201 14.27 1.20 -9.67
N VAL A 202 13.89 1.38 -8.39
CA VAL A 202 13.41 0.30 -7.52
C VAL A 202 12.12 -0.30 -8.09
N LEU A 203 11.17 0.55 -8.50
CA LEU A 203 9.89 0.14 -9.07
C LEU A 203 10.06 -0.61 -10.39
N GLU A 204 10.86 -0.10 -11.32
CA GLU A 204 11.09 -0.75 -12.62
C GLU A 204 11.76 -2.11 -12.46
N LYS A 205 12.74 -2.24 -11.54
CA LYS A 205 13.34 -3.54 -11.20
C LYS A 205 12.30 -4.51 -10.63
N ALA A 206 11.51 -4.06 -9.64
CA ALA A 206 10.58 -4.93 -8.93
C ALA A 206 9.38 -5.34 -9.79
N LEU A 207 8.84 -4.43 -10.62
CA LEU A 207 7.76 -4.72 -11.56
C LEU A 207 8.16 -5.70 -12.67
N ALA A 208 9.45 -5.75 -13.04
CA ALA A 208 9.93 -6.77 -13.97
C ALA A 208 9.83 -8.19 -13.38
N ALA A 209 9.92 -8.33 -12.05
CA ALA A 209 9.79 -9.61 -11.35
C ALA A 209 8.34 -9.91 -10.92
N ASP A 210 7.60 -8.89 -10.47
CA ASP A 210 6.23 -9.01 -9.97
C ASP A 210 5.35 -7.90 -10.57
N PRO A 211 4.96 -8.06 -11.86
CA PRO A 211 4.23 -7.03 -12.60
C PRO A 211 2.80 -6.83 -12.09
N THR A 212 2.34 -7.70 -11.19
CA THR A 212 1.00 -7.67 -10.62
C THR A 212 1.02 -7.47 -9.11
N HIS A 213 2.06 -6.85 -8.56
CA HIS A 213 2.04 -6.39 -7.18
C HIS A 213 1.21 -5.10 -7.04
N PRO A 214 0.15 -5.06 -6.21
CA PRO A 214 -0.73 -3.89 -6.13
C PRO A 214 0.01 -2.63 -5.66
N GLY A 215 0.89 -2.75 -4.65
CA GLY A 215 1.69 -1.63 -4.18
C GLY A 215 2.69 -1.11 -5.21
N LEU A 216 3.32 -1.99 -6.00
CA LEU A 216 4.29 -1.55 -7.01
C LEU A 216 3.56 -0.87 -8.18
N CYS A 217 2.43 -1.45 -8.62
CA CYS A 217 1.62 -0.87 -9.69
C CYS A 217 1.10 0.52 -9.30
N HIS A 218 0.57 0.63 -8.07
CA HIS A 218 0.08 1.88 -7.51
C HIS A 218 1.18 2.94 -7.44
N TYR A 219 2.29 2.64 -6.79
CA TYR A 219 3.34 3.63 -6.58
C TYR A 219 4.06 4.01 -7.87
N TYR A 220 4.12 3.14 -8.87
CA TYR A 220 4.65 3.52 -10.18
C TYR A 220 3.77 4.49 -10.95
N VAL A 221 2.44 4.38 -10.82
CA VAL A 221 1.53 5.40 -11.37
C VAL A 221 1.82 6.76 -10.73
N HIS A 222 1.82 6.85 -9.39
CA HIS A 222 2.12 8.10 -8.70
C HIS A 222 3.53 8.63 -8.99
N CYS A 223 4.52 7.74 -9.09
CA CYS A 223 5.88 8.12 -9.42
C CYS A 223 6.00 8.71 -10.84
N MET A 224 5.13 8.34 -11.78
CA MET A 224 5.26 8.77 -13.18
C MET A 224 4.26 9.86 -13.59
N GLU A 225 3.24 10.16 -12.78
CA GLU A 225 2.15 11.08 -13.13
C GLU A 225 2.58 12.55 -13.35
N MET A 226 3.73 12.95 -12.81
CA MET A 226 4.31 14.29 -13.04
C MET A 226 5.57 14.23 -13.94
N SER A 227 5.90 13.07 -14.49
CA SER A 227 7.09 12.92 -15.32
C SER A 227 6.86 13.43 -16.75
N ALA A 228 7.95 13.68 -17.48
CA ALA A 228 7.90 13.98 -18.92
C ALA A 228 7.52 12.77 -19.79
N THR A 229 7.43 11.56 -19.20
CA THR A 229 7.15 10.29 -19.91
C THR A 229 6.12 9.46 -19.13
N PRO A 230 4.91 9.96 -18.86
CA PRO A 230 3.93 9.24 -18.04
C PRO A 230 3.44 7.94 -18.72
N GLU A 231 3.57 7.81 -20.04
CA GLU A 231 3.14 6.64 -20.80
C GLU A 231 3.81 5.34 -20.40
N VAL A 232 5.00 5.37 -19.79
CA VAL A 232 5.68 4.15 -19.34
C VAL A 232 4.92 3.45 -18.19
N ALA A 233 4.14 4.21 -17.40
CA ALA A 233 3.32 3.67 -16.32
C ALA A 233 2.02 2.99 -16.81
N LEU A 234 1.75 2.98 -18.12
CA LEU A 234 0.65 2.19 -18.66
C LEU A 234 0.80 0.71 -18.33
N LEU A 235 2.02 0.17 -18.31
CA LEU A 235 2.28 -1.23 -17.97
C LEU A 235 1.81 -1.59 -16.56
N ALA A 236 1.98 -0.68 -15.59
CA ALA A 236 1.48 -0.84 -14.23
C ALA A 236 -0.02 -0.55 -14.10
N SER A 237 -0.58 0.25 -15.01
CA SER A 237 -2.00 0.59 -15.04
C SER A 237 -2.89 -0.57 -15.49
N GLU A 238 -2.41 -1.41 -16.42
CA GLU A 238 -3.22 -2.49 -17.00
C GLU A 238 -3.62 -3.58 -15.99
N PRO A 239 -2.76 -4.10 -15.10
CA PRO A 239 -3.18 -5.03 -14.04
C PRO A 239 -4.31 -4.47 -13.18
N ILE A 240 -4.21 -3.20 -12.80
CA ILE A 240 -5.21 -2.50 -12.00
C ILE A 240 -6.56 -2.44 -12.74
N ARG A 241 -6.56 -2.01 -14.01
CA ARG A 241 -7.77 -1.98 -14.86
C ARG A 241 -8.43 -3.35 -14.97
N ASN A 242 -7.62 -4.39 -15.06
CA ASN A 242 -8.07 -5.76 -15.24
C ASN A 242 -8.49 -6.44 -13.91
N GLY A 243 -8.64 -5.66 -12.84
CA GLY A 243 -9.20 -6.13 -11.59
C GLY A 243 -8.24 -6.93 -10.73
N GLN A 244 -6.99 -6.49 -10.68
CA GLN A 244 -6.03 -6.97 -9.68
C GLN A 244 -6.54 -6.80 -8.24
N THR A 245 -7.26 -5.71 -7.92
CA THR A 245 -7.83 -5.44 -6.58
C THR A 245 -9.30 -4.98 -6.68
N PRO A 246 -10.24 -5.86 -7.10
CA PRO A 246 -11.58 -5.53 -7.61
C PRO A 246 -12.41 -4.53 -6.82
N ASP A 247 -12.32 -4.56 -5.49
CA ASP A 247 -13.10 -3.72 -4.59
C ASP A 247 -12.30 -2.58 -3.93
N SER A 248 -11.05 -2.34 -4.36
CA SER A 248 -10.28 -1.18 -3.92
C SER A 248 -10.53 0.01 -4.84
N GLY A 249 -11.41 0.94 -4.45
CA GLY A 249 -11.79 2.08 -5.29
C GLY A 249 -10.62 2.99 -5.65
N HIS A 250 -9.80 3.37 -4.67
CA HIS A 250 -8.60 4.17 -4.94
C HIS A 250 -7.65 3.49 -5.94
N LEU A 251 -7.33 2.20 -5.75
CA LEU A 251 -6.48 1.48 -6.72
C LEU A 251 -7.13 1.47 -8.09
N PHE A 252 -8.42 1.13 -8.20
CA PHE A 252 -9.12 1.11 -9.47
C PHE A 252 -9.10 2.43 -10.22
N HIS A 253 -9.10 3.55 -9.50
CA HIS A 253 -9.02 4.90 -10.07
C HIS A 253 -7.61 5.25 -10.58
N MET A 254 -6.55 4.69 -9.99
CA MET A 254 -5.16 5.08 -10.28
C MET A 254 -4.81 5.20 -11.78
N PRO A 255 -5.25 4.29 -12.67
CA PRO A 255 -4.98 4.42 -14.11
C PRO A 255 -5.45 5.72 -14.74
N ALA A 256 -6.45 6.40 -14.17
CA ALA A 256 -6.94 7.70 -14.63
C ALA A 256 -5.87 8.80 -14.57
N HIS A 257 -4.95 8.72 -13.60
CA HIS A 257 -3.84 9.67 -13.45
C HIS A 257 -2.93 9.68 -14.68
N ILE A 258 -2.69 8.51 -15.30
CA ILE A 258 -1.92 8.42 -16.54
C ILE A 258 -2.80 8.72 -17.76
N ASP A 259 -4.02 8.20 -17.79
CA ASP A 259 -4.91 8.37 -18.94
C ASP A 259 -5.22 9.82 -19.28
N ILE A 260 -5.44 10.66 -18.27
CA ILE A 260 -5.76 12.08 -18.48
C ILE A 260 -4.61 12.80 -19.18
N LEU A 261 -3.37 12.48 -18.83
CA LEU A 261 -2.15 13.07 -19.39
C LEU A 261 -1.94 12.65 -20.86
N LEU A 262 -2.36 11.43 -21.19
CA LEU A 262 -2.26 10.88 -22.54
C LEU A 262 -3.48 11.20 -23.43
N GLY A 263 -4.44 11.97 -22.94
CA GLY A 263 -5.68 12.27 -23.67
C GLY A 263 -6.64 11.08 -23.81
N ARG A 264 -6.46 10.01 -23.01
CA ARG A 264 -7.31 8.81 -22.98
C ARG A 264 -8.57 9.03 -22.12
N TYR A 265 -9.27 10.15 -22.34
CA TYR A 265 -10.37 10.60 -21.50
C TYR A 265 -11.49 9.56 -21.32
N SER A 266 -11.82 8.79 -22.37
CA SER A 266 -12.82 7.71 -22.26
C SER A 266 -12.36 6.57 -21.35
N GLU A 267 -11.07 6.28 -21.25
CA GLU A 267 -10.55 5.23 -20.37
C GLU A 267 -10.51 5.72 -18.92
N SER A 268 -10.08 6.97 -18.71
CA SER A 268 -10.13 7.66 -17.41
C SER A 268 -11.56 7.64 -16.83
N LEU A 269 -12.58 8.01 -17.63
CA LEU A 269 -13.98 7.98 -17.17
C LEU A 269 -14.46 6.58 -16.79
N LYS A 270 -14.01 5.52 -17.48
CA LYS A 270 -14.41 4.13 -17.19
C LYS A 270 -13.88 3.68 -15.84
N VAL A 271 -12.60 3.93 -15.57
CA VAL A 271 -11.96 3.49 -14.33
C VAL A 271 -12.49 4.27 -13.11
N ASN A 272 -12.72 5.58 -13.24
CA ASN A 272 -13.31 6.39 -12.17
C ASN A 272 -14.76 5.99 -11.88
N ARG A 273 -15.57 5.75 -12.92
CA ARG A 273 -16.94 5.23 -12.71
C ARG A 273 -16.94 3.89 -12.00
N ARG A 274 -15.96 3.03 -12.29
CA ARG A 274 -15.81 1.75 -11.60
C ARG A 274 -15.39 1.95 -10.15
N ALA A 275 -14.42 2.82 -9.88
CA ALA A 275 -14.00 3.21 -8.53
C ALA A 275 -15.19 3.68 -7.68
N GLN A 276 -16.00 4.60 -8.20
CA GLN A 276 -17.21 5.10 -7.52
C GLN A 276 -18.22 3.98 -7.18
N ILE A 277 -18.39 2.97 -8.05
CA ILE A 277 -19.28 1.83 -7.79
C ILE A 277 -18.76 0.99 -6.62
N VAL A 278 -17.46 0.70 -6.58
CA VAL A 278 -16.88 -0.16 -5.53
C VAL A 278 -16.71 0.59 -4.21
N ASP A 279 -16.44 1.89 -4.26
CA ASP A 279 -16.45 2.78 -3.10
C ASP A 279 -17.84 2.94 -2.50
N LYS A 280 -18.88 2.95 -3.34
CA LYS A 280 -20.26 2.88 -2.85
C LYS A 280 -20.51 1.57 -2.12
N LYS A 281 -20.08 0.43 -2.65
CA LYS A 281 -20.19 -0.88 -1.98
C LYS A 281 -19.53 -0.85 -0.61
N TRP A 282 -18.31 -0.30 -0.51
CA TRP A 282 -17.61 -0.15 0.77
C TRP A 282 -18.36 0.78 1.73
N SER A 283 -18.82 1.93 1.23
CA SER A 283 -19.59 2.89 2.01
C SER A 283 -20.92 2.34 2.53
N ASP A 284 -21.62 1.53 1.74
CA ASP A 284 -22.87 0.89 2.17
C ASP A 284 -22.62 -0.10 3.33
N ALA A 285 -21.42 -0.69 3.40
CA ALA A 285 -21.03 -1.62 4.46
C ALA A 285 -20.37 -0.98 5.69
N ARG A 286 -19.76 0.21 5.55
CA ARG A 286 -18.97 0.88 6.60
C ARG A 286 -19.49 2.26 7.03
N GLY A 287 -20.52 2.76 6.35
CA GLY A 287 -21.01 4.12 6.52
C GLY A 287 -20.36 5.10 5.55
N SER A 288 -20.96 6.29 5.42
CA SER A 288 -20.61 7.27 4.39
C SER A 288 -19.86 8.50 4.88
N MET A 289 -19.84 8.77 6.18
CA MET A 289 -19.16 9.92 6.78
C MET A 289 -17.98 9.44 7.63
N ASN A 290 -16.83 9.25 6.97
CA ASN A 290 -15.62 8.64 7.54
C ASN A 290 -14.37 9.19 6.83
N TRP A 291 -13.18 8.87 7.31
CA TRP A 291 -11.93 9.43 6.77
C TRP A 291 -11.68 9.02 5.33
N TYR A 292 -12.14 7.83 4.93
CA TYR A 292 -12.03 7.39 3.54
C TYR A 292 -12.90 8.21 2.57
N LEU A 293 -13.80 9.09 3.06
CA LEU A 293 -14.55 10.02 2.21
C LEU A 293 -13.63 10.90 1.33
N LEU A 294 -12.47 11.34 1.83
CA LEU A 294 -11.55 12.17 1.05
C LEU A 294 -11.07 11.46 -0.23
N TYR A 295 -10.76 10.17 -0.13
CA TYR A 295 -10.40 9.35 -1.29
C TYR A 295 -11.59 9.13 -2.22
N ARG A 296 -12.79 8.90 -1.69
CA ARG A 296 -14.00 8.73 -2.52
C ARG A 296 -14.43 10.00 -3.27
N LEU A 297 -14.02 11.18 -2.78
CA LEU A 297 -14.21 12.45 -3.49
C LEU A 297 -13.13 12.69 -4.57
N HIS A 298 -11.99 12.02 -4.47
CA HIS A 298 -10.89 12.10 -5.45
C HIS A 298 -11.19 11.29 -6.73
N THR A 299 -12.03 10.26 -6.64
CA THR A 299 -12.38 9.34 -7.73
C THR A 299 -13.53 9.81 -8.63
#